data_AF-A0A0E3ZLN0-F1
#
_entry.id   AF-A0A0E3ZLN0-F1
#
_cell.length_a   1.000
_cell.length_b   1.000
_cell.length_c   1.000
_cell.angle_alpha   90.00
_cell.angle_beta   90.00
_cell.angle_gamma   90.00
#
_symmetry.space_group_name_H-M   'P 1'
#
loop_
_entity.id
_entity.type
_entity.pdbx_description
1 polymer ?
#
loop_
_entity_poly.entity_id
_entity_poly.type
_entity_poly.pdbx_seq_one_letter_code
_entity_poly.pdbx_strand_id
1 'polypeptide(L)'
;MTRSLNNFEADYLLPVPLSPEKLCSRGFNQSWELARRIDCGKNIHKNPHILRRYHHTQHQAKENRANRQMAIRDMFYINPQFQGQLESASVIVFDDVMTSGATLNEIARVLKDNGVSRVTNWVLLRTLYPASRM
;
A
#
# COMPACT_ATOMS: atom_id res chain seq x y z
N MET A 1 -12.67 -18.32 -5.10
CA MET A 1 -11.82 -18.14 -6.30
C MET A 1 -10.45 -17.66 -5.84
N THR A 2 -9.53 -18.59 -5.55
CA THR A 2 -8.16 -18.25 -5.18
C THR A 2 -7.39 -18.00 -6.46
N ARG A 3 -7.37 -16.76 -6.96
CA ARG A 3 -6.46 -16.40 -8.05
C ARG A 3 -5.04 -16.53 -7.48
N SER A 4 -4.30 -17.53 -7.95
CA SER A 4 -2.87 -17.60 -7.70
C SER A 4 -2.21 -16.35 -8.30
N LEU A 5 -1.26 -15.75 -7.59
CA LEU A 5 -0.44 -14.65 -8.12
C LEU A 5 0.39 -15.05 -9.33
N ASN A 6 0.48 -16.35 -9.63
CA ASN A 6 1.13 -16.84 -10.83
C ASN A 6 0.46 -16.35 -12.13
N ASN A 7 -0.80 -15.90 -12.05
CA ASN A 7 -1.53 -15.34 -13.20
C ASN A 7 -1.61 -13.81 -13.19
N PHE A 8 -0.98 -13.12 -12.24
CA PHE A 8 -0.88 -11.67 -12.30
C PHE A 8 0.37 -11.28 -13.09
N GLU A 9 0.15 -10.66 -14.24
CA GLU A 9 1.20 -9.90 -14.90
C GLU A 9 1.49 -8.65 -14.05
N ALA A 10 2.54 -8.72 -13.25
CA ALA A 10 3.03 -7.60 -12.47
C ALA A 10 4.55 -7.58 -12.52
N ASP A 11 5.14 -6.39 -12.45
CA ASP A 11 6.57 -6.19 -12.35
C ASP A 11 7.02 -6.13 -10.88
N TYR A 12 6.15 -5.60 -10.02
CA TYR A 12 6.44 -5.39 -8.60
C TYR A 12 5.31 -5.85 -7.67
N LEU A 13 5.71 -6.27 -6.46
CA LEU A 13 4.83 -6.42 -5.31
C LEU A 13 5.37 -5.59 -4.16
N LEU A 14 4.62 -4.56 -3.78
CA LEU A 14 4.99 -3.58 -2.77
C LEU A 14 4.05 -3.72 -1.55
N PRO A 15 4.56 -3.98 -0.34
CA PRO A 15 3.73 -3.95 0.86
C PRO A 15 3.34 -2.52 1.21
N VAL A 16 2.16 -2.33 1.81
CA VAL A 16 1.80 -1.04 2.42
C VAL A 16 2.80 -0.71 3.54
N PRO A 17 3.45 0.48 3.51
CA PRO A 17 4.42 0.84 4.53
C PRO A 17 3.76 1.26 5.85
N LEU A 18 4.37 0.84 6.95
CA LEU A 18 4.11 1.42 8.27
C LEU A 18 4.78 2.79 8.39
N SER A 19 4.25 3.60 9.29
CA SER A 19 4.95 4.81 9.72
C SER A 19 6.18 4.42 10.57
N PRO A 20 7.24 5.23 10.62
CA PRO A 20 8.45 4.91 11.38
C PRO A 20 8.20 4.57 12.85
N GLU A 21 7.27 5.26 13.51
CA GLU A 21 6.90 5.06 14.91
C GLU A 21 6.21 3.71 15.12
N LYS A 22 5.30 3.34 14.20
CA LYS A 22 4.64 2.02 14.21
C LYS A 22 5.62 0.89 13.93
N LEU A 23 6.58 1.12 13.03
CA LEU A 23 7.60 0.13 12.74
C LEU A 23 8.54 -0.05 13.94
N CYS A 24 8.91 1.04 14.62
CA CYS A 24 9.73 1.00 15.83
C CYS A 24 9.02 0.27 16.98
N SER A 25 7.75 0.57 17.24
CA SER A 25 7.00 -0.08 18.34
C SER A 25 6.68 -1.54 18.08
N ARG A 26 6.40 -1.91 16.83
CA ARG A 26 6.03 -3.28 16.45
C ARG A 26 7.24 -4.16 16.13
N GLY A 27 8.36 -3.56 15.71
CA GLY A 27 9.59 -4.24 15.29
C GLY A 27 9.55 -4.84 13.87
N PHE A 28 8.38 -4.90 13.23
CA PHE A 28 8.21 -5.45 11.87
C PHE A 28 7.00 -4.84 11.15
N ASN A 29 6.99 -4.95 9.81
CA ASN A 29 5.83 -4.63 8.97
C ASN A 29 5.09 -5.93 8.60
N GLN A 30 3.88 -6.12 9.15
CA GLN A 30 3.09 -7.33 8.93
C GLN A 30 2.74 -7.56 7.45
N SER A 31 2.44 -6.49 6.70
CA SER A 31 2.13 -6.57 5.28
C SER A 31 3.35 -7.06 4.51
N TRP A 32 4.57 -6.66 4.91
CA TRP A 32 5.81 -7.19 4.34
C TRP A 32 6.08 -8.65 4.71
N GLU A 33 5.91 -9.01 5.99
CA GLU A 33 6.17 -10.39 6.44
C GLU A 33 5.27 -11.42 5.73
N LEU A 34 4.05 -11.03 5.39
CA LEU A 34 3.17 -11.86 4.57
C LEU A 34 3.60 -11.81 3.09
N ALA A 35 3.75 -10.61 2.51
CA ALA A 35 4.13 -10.41 1.12
C ALA A 35 5.40 -11.17 0.70
N ARG A 36 6.45 -11.15 1.52
CA ARG A 36 7.73 -11.80 1.20
C ARG A 36 7.63 -13.32 1.05
N ARG A 37 6.67 -13.95 1.74
CA ARG A 37 6.45 -15.41 1.75
C ARG A 37 5.49 -15.90 0.68
N ILE A 38 4.73 -14.99 0.09
CA ILE A 38 3.77 -15.31 -0.95
C ILE A 38 4.50 -15.75 -2.22
N ASP A 39 4.20 -16.93 -2.75
CA ASP A 39 4.77 -17.34 -4.04
C ASP A 39 4.19 -16.50 -5.19
N CYS A 40 5.04 -16.10 -6.12
CA CYS A 40 4.69 -15.23 -7.23
C CYS A 40 5.49 -15.60 -8.47
N GLY A 41 5.03 -15.14 -9.65
CA GLY A 41 5.78 -15.34 -10.88
C GLY A 41 7.24 -14.88 -10.76
N LYS A 42 8.16 -15.58 -11.44
CA LYS A 42 9.62 -15.34 -11.36
C LYS A 42 10.04 -13.90 -11.67
N ASN A 43 9.19 -13.14 -12.36
CA ASN A 43 9.46 -11.78 -12.80
C ASN A 43 8.95 -10.70 -11.83
N ILE A 44 8.23 -11.08 -10.77
CA ILE A 44 7.66 -10.11 -9.83
C ILE A 44 8.70 -9.77 -8.75
N HIS A 45 9.15 -8.52 -8.76
CA HIS A 45 10.12 -8.00 -7.79
C HIS A 45 9.41 -7.56 -6.50
N LYS A 46 9.64 -8.27 -5.40
CA LYS A 46 9.12 -7.91 -4.08
C LYS A 46 10.08 -6.95 -3.40
N ASN A 47 9.62 -5.74 -3.05
CA ASN A 47 10.51 -4.75 -2.44
C ASN A 47 9.79 -3.87 -1.39
N PRO A 48 10.18 -3.94 -0.11
CA PRO A 48 9.56 -3.14 0.96
C PRO A 48 10.12 -1.72 1.07
N HIS A 49 11.09 -1.33 0.23
CA HIS A 49 11.81 -0.05 0.31
C HIS A 49 11.40 0.96 -0.75
N ILE A 50 10.68 0.55 -1.80
CA ILE A 50 10.18 1.43 -2.86
C ILE A 50 9.12 2.37 -2.31
N LEU A 51 8.09 1.82 -1.67
CA LEU A 51 6.99 2.59 -1.11
C LEU A 51 7.29 2.95 0.35
N ARG A 52 7.25 4.24 0.66
CA ARG A 52 7.56 4.77 1.99
C ARG A 52 6.42 5.61 2.51
N ARG A 53 6.39 5.78 3.83
CA ARG A 53 5.43 6.63 4.53
C ARG A 53 6.19 7.68 5.31
N TYR A 54 5.74 8.93 5.25
CA TYR A 54 6.28 9.98 6.10
C TYR A 54 5.99 9.70 7.59
N HIS A 55 6.86 10.22 8.46
CA HIS A 55 6.61 10.30 9.89
C HIS A 55 5.40 11.22 10.12
N HIS A 56 4.47 10.81 10.98
CA HIS A 56 3.27 11.60 11.21
C HIS A 56 3.60 12.70 12.22
N THR A 57 3.76 13.95 11.80
CA THR A 57 3.67 15.08 12.71
C THR A 57 2.22 15.19 13.15
N GLN A 58 1.96 14.97 14.44
CA GLN A 58 0.62 14.97 15.03
C GLN A 58 -0.12 16.30 14.77
N HIS A 59 -0.93 16.37 13.72
CA HIS A 59 -2.02 17.33 13.65
C HIS A 59 -3.35 16.57 13.74
N GLN A 60 -3.78 16.42 15.00
CA GLN A 60 -5.17 16.34 15.45
C GLN A 60 -6.14 15.56 14.55
N ALA A 61 -6.12 14.23 14.67
CA ALA A 61 -7.22 13.37 14.20
C ALA A 61 -8.07 12.89 15.38
N LYS A 62 -8.66 13.84 16.11
CA LYS A 62 -9.97 13.59 16.72
C LYS A 62 -11.01 14.02 15.69
N GLU A 63 -11.85 13.06 15.31
CA GLU A 63 -13.13 13.22 14.61
C GLU A 63 -13.17 13.23 13.06
N ASN A 64 -14.09 12.39 12.54
CA ASN A 64 -14.66 12.25 11.19
C ASN A 64 -13.88 11.58 10.03
N ARG A 65 -14.64 10.82 9.22
CA ARG A 65 -14.19 10.06 8.02
C ARG A 65 -13.57 10.97 6.96
N ALA A 66 -14.10 12.17 6.79
CA ALA A 66 -13.55 13.17 5.87
C ALA A 66 -12.14 13.61 6.27
N ASN A 67 -11.89 13.79 7.57
CA ASN A 67 -10.57 14.16 8.10
C ASN A 67 -9.56 13.02 7.95
N ARG A 68 -9.97 11.75 8.10
CA ARG A 68 -9.11 10.60 7.76
C ARG A 68 -8.71 10.58 6.28
N GLN A 69 -9.62 10.94 5.38
CA GLN A 69 -9.33 10.99 3.94
C GLN A 69 -8.33 12.11 3.62
N MET A 70 -8.44 13.27 4.28
CA MET A 70 -7.53 14.40 4.11
C MET A 70 -6.15 14.16 4.75
N ALA A 71 -6.11 13.57 5.94
CA ALA A 71 -4.87 13.24 6.64
C ALA A 71 -4.00 12.21 5.91
N ILE A 72 -4.59 11.44 4.98
CA ILE A 72 -3.89 10.44 4.17
C ILE A 72 -3.23 11.06 2.93
N ARG A 73 -3.73 12.19 2.40
CA ARG A 73 -3.13 12.85 1.25
C ARG A 73 -1.68 13.22 1.55
N ASP A 74 -0.78 12.82 0.65
CA ASP A 74 0.67 13.03 0.71
C ASP A 74 1.39 12.31 1.86
N MET A 75 0.75 11.30 2.49
CA MET A 75 1.42 10.47 3.50
C MET A 75 2.44 9.50 2.91
N PHE A 76 2.33 9.17 1.63
CA PHE A 76 3.13 8.16 0.98
C PHE A 76 3.98 8.77 -0.13
N TYR A 77 5.15 8.19 -0.35
CA TYR A 77 6.07 8.61 -1.40
C TYR A 77 6.86 7.41 -1.94
N ILE A 78 7.36 7.57 -3.17
CA ILE A 78 8.34 6.66 -3.75
C ILE A 78 9.72 7.09 -3.26
N ASN A 79 10.49 6.15 -2.71
CA ASN A 79 11.86 6.40 -2.34
C ASN A 79 12.65 6.86 -3.59
N PRO A 80 13.30 8.05 -3.56
CA PRO A 80 13.99 8.62 -4.72
C PRO A 80 14.99 7.69 -5.41
N GLN A 81 15.59 6.76 -4.67
CA GLN A 81 16.49 5.74 -5.21
C GLN A 81 15.83 4.84 -6.27
N PHE A 82 14.50 4.72 -6.26
CA PHE A 82 13.72 3.82 -7.12
C PHE A 82 12.83 4.55 -8.13
N GLN A 83 12.85 5.89 -8.16
CA GLN A 83 11.88 6.68 -8.93
C GLN A 83 11.88 6.35 -10.43
N GLY A 84 13.04 6.10 -11.02
CA GLY A 84 13.15 5.73 -12.44
C GLY A 84 12.81 4.27 -12.78
N GLN A 85 12.57 3.41 -11.77
CA GLN A 85 12.36 1.97 -11.99
C GLN A 85 10.88 1.59 -12.18
N LEU A 86 9.97 2.54 -11.93
CA LEU A 86 8.53 2.32 -11.92
C LEU A 86 7.83 2.81 -13.20
N GLU A 87 8.57 3.43 -14.11
CA GLU A 87 8.02 3.95 -15.36
C GLU A 87 7.37 2.84 -16.18
N SER A 88 6.09 3.04 -16.54
CA SER A 88 5.24 2.10 -17.24
C SER A 88 5.04 0.73 -16.56
N ALA A 89 5.53 0.56 -15.32
CA ALA A 89 5.46 -0.70 -14.60
C ALA A 89 4.04 -1.03 -14.12
N SER A 90 3.79 -2.31 -13.90
CA SER A 90 2.59 -2.85 -13.29
C SER A 90 2.89 -3.30 -11.86
N VAL A 91 2.17 -2.74 -10.89
CA VAL A 91 2.47 -2.86 -9.47
C VAL A 91 1.29 -3.51 -8.73
N ILE A 92 1.60 -4.50 -7.90
CA ILE A 92 0.69 -5.03 -6.88
C ILE A 92 1.00 -4.33 -5.56
N VAL A 93 0.00 -3.70 -4.96
CA VAL A 93 0.07 -3.16 -3.59
C VAL A 93 -0.58 -4.18 -2.67
N PHE A 94 0.19 -4.68 -1.71
CA PHE A 94 -0.24 -5.70 -0.77
C PHE A 94 -0.53 -5.13 0.62
N ASP A 95 -1.70 -5.46 1.18
CA ASP A 95 -2.03 -5.18 2.58
C ASP A 95 -2.74 -6.35 3.25
N ASP A 96 -2.63 -6.49 4.57
CA ASP A 96 -3.33 -7.54 5.30
C ASP A 96 -4.84 -7.25 5.42
N VAL A 97 -5.21 -6.02 5.81
CA VAL A 97 -6.58 -5.62 6.07
C VAL A 97 -6.93 -4.29 5.39
N MET A 98 -7.92 -4.32 4.48
CA MET A 98 -8.54 -3.12 3.94
C MET A 98 -9.77 -2.71 4.74
N THR A 99 -9.81 -1.43 5.14
CA THR A 99 -11.02 -0.80 5.69
C THR A 99 -11.77 0.02 4.64
N SER A 100 -11.67 1.36 4.67
CA SER A 100 -12.30 2.26 3.69
C SER A 100 -11.64 2.25 2.31
N GLY A 101 -10.44 1.68 2.19
CA GLY A 101 -9.61 1.75 1.00
C GLY A 101 -8.86 3.08 0.81
N ALA A 102 -8.99 4.04 1.73
CA ALA A 102 -8.36 5.36 1.59
C ALA A 102 -6.83 5.28 1.46
N THR A 103 -6.17 4.44 2.27
CA THR A 103 -4.73 4.20 2.19
C THR A 103 -4.31 3.64 0.83
N LEU A 104 -5.00 2.63 0.34
CA LEU A 104 -4.70 1.99 -0.95
C LEU A 104 -4.96 2.92 -2.14
N ASN A 105 -6.01 3.74 -2.07
CA ASN A 105 -6.32 4.75 -3.08
C ASN A 105 -5.21 5.81 -3.15
N GLU A 106 -4.72 6.26 -2.01
CA GLU A 106 -3.62 7.24 -1.97
C GLU A 106 -2.31 6.65 -2.50
N ILE A 107 -1.98 5.42 -2.10
CA ILE A 107 -0.80 4.72 -2.64
C ILE A 107 -0.93 4.56 -4.16
N ALA A 108 -2.11 4.19 -4.65
CA ALA A 108 -2.37 4.07 -6.08
C ALA A 108 -2.22 5.41 -6.81
N ARG A 109 -2.65 6.52 -6.20
CA ARG A 109 -2.40 7.87 -6.72
C ARG A 109 -0.90 8.17 -6.82
N VAL A 110 -0.16 8.01 -5.72
CA VAL A 110 1.30 8.25 -5.68
C VAL A 110 2.05 7.41 -6.72
N LEU A 111 1.68 6.13 -6.87
CA LEU A 111 2.30 5.26 -7.89
C LEU A 111 2.02 5.75 -9.32
N LYS A 112 0.76 6.09 -9.62
CA LYS A 112 0.37 6.61 -10.95
C LYS A 112 1.01 7.96 -11.27
N ASP A 113 1.10 8.84 -10.28
CA ASP A 113 1.78 10.13 -10.41
C ASP A 113 3.29 9.96 -10.67
N ASN A 114 3.85 8.77 -10.43
CA ASN A 114 5.25 8.39 -10.69
C ASN A 114 5.39 7.37 -11.84
N GLY A 115 4.47 7.37 -12.81
CA GLY A 115 4.63 6.63 -14.07
C GLY A 115 4.14 5.18 -14.08
N VAL A 116 3.59 4.66 -12.96
CA VAL A 116 3.06 3.29 -12.92
C VAL A 116 1.81 3.18 -13.80
N SER A 117 1.83 2.25 -14.75
CA SER A 117 0.74 2.05 -15.74
C SER A 117 -0.47 1.34 -15.13
N ARG A 118 -0.23 0.40 -14.21
CA ARG A 118 -1.29 -0.39 -13.56
C ARG A 118 -0.99 -0.59 -12.09
N VAL A 119 -1.99 -0.30 -11.24
CA VAL A 119 -1.95 -0.60 -9.81
C VAL A 119 -3.04 -1.60 -9.47
N THR A 120 -2.66 -2.74 -8.88
CA THR A 120 -3.57 -3.76 -8.37
C THR A 120 -3.48 -3.80 -6.85
N ASN A 121 -4.59 -3.54 -6.15
CA ASN A 121 -4.65 -3.72 -4.72
C ASN A 121 -4.99 -5.17 -4.39
N TRP A 122 -4.12 -5.86 -3.65
CA TRP A 122 -4.35 -7.23 -3.22
C TRP A 122 -4.34 -7.30 -1.70
N VAL A 123 -5.47 -7.70 -1.13
CA VAL A 123 -5.71 -7.67 0.32
C VAL A 123 -6.26 -8.99 0.81
N LEU A 124 -5.84 -9.42 2.00
CA LEU A 124 -6.32 -10.68 2.57
C LEU A 124 -7.72 -10.54 3.15
N LEU A 125 -7.98 -9.44 3.84
CA LEU A 125 -9.23 -9.17 4.54
C LEU A 125 -9.80 -7.82 4.15
N ARG A 126 -11.12 -7.72 4.07
CA ARG A 126 -11.85 -6.47 3.84
C ARG A 126 -12.93 -6.31 4.90
N THR A 127 -12.96 -5.17 5.57
CA THR A 127 -14.08 -4.86 6.47
C THR A 127 -15.31 -4.47 5.66
N LEU A 128 -16.50 -4.78 6.18
CA LEU A 128 -17.75 -4.27 5.61
C LEU A 128 -17.73 -2.75 5.55
N TYR A 129 -18.41 -2.17 4.58
CA TYR A 129 -18.73 -0.75 4.65
C TYR A 129 -19.50 -0.51 5.96
N PRO A 130 -19.18 0.54 6.74
CA PRO A 130 -20.01 0.89 7.88
C PRO A 130 -21.42 1.04 7.33
N ALA A 131 -22.37 0.26 7.86
CA ALA A 131 -23.77 0.45 7.53
C ALA A 131 -24.04 1.95 7.72
N SER A 132 -24.48 2.62 6.66
CA SER A 132 -25.04 3.95 6.77
C SER A 132 -26.05 3.86 7.89
N ARG A 133 -25.80 4.56 9.00
CA ARG A 133 -26.85 4.81 9.99
C ARG A 133 -27.97 5.47 9.20
N MET A 134 -29.07 4.73 8.99
CA MET A 134 -30.37 5.32 8.70
C MET A 134 -30.70 6.30 9.83
#